data_AF-A0A4Y4AV47-F1
#
_entry.id   AF-A0A4Y4AV47-F1
#
_cell.length_a   1.000
_cell.length_b   1.000
_cell.length_c   1.000
_cell.angle_alpha   90.00
_cell.angle_beta   90.00
_cell.angle_gamma   90.00
#
_symmetry.space_group_name_H-M   'P 1'
#
loop_
_entity.id
_entity.type
_entity.pdbx_description
1 polymer ?
#
loop_
_entity_poly.entity_id
_entity_poly.type
_entity_poly.pdbx_seq_one_letter_code
_entity_poly.pdbx_strand_id
1 'polypeptide(L)'
;MKLKILLLFLFISITARSQETMTFKAKNYKATSVWNFITPNYALTNEVKVQIAKTENGGILKLSAATTNTNFILSGTVYVYLSDNSFISCTDKGIFENSQNTLNSYFVFTAAEMTKLKQSNIASIRFNIKGTSNDFSSQTGNFTAINKQSNFTMTHTNSKNTFDTVKEISSLYL
;
A
#
# COMPACT_ATOMS: atom_id res chain seq x y z
N MET A 1 51.31 -12.41 12.84
CA MET A 1 50.65 -11.90 11.61
C MET A 1 49.25 -12.46 11.37
N LYS A 2 48.98 -13.74 11.69
CA LYS A 2 47.67 -14.39 11.43
C LYS A 2 46.47 -13.82 12.22
N LEU A 3 46.68 -13.34 13.46
CA LEU A 3 45.60 -12.77 14.30
C LEU A 3 45.14 -11.37 13.84
N LYS A 4 46.04 -10.58 13.25
CA LYS A 4 45.71 -9.23 12.73
C LYS A 4 44.86 -9.30 11.45
N ILE A 5 45.00 -10.37 10.67
CA ILE A 5 44.17 -10.63 9.48
C ILE A 5 42.77 -11.09 9.88
N LEU A 6 42.64 -11.86 10.97
CA LEU A 6 41.34 -12.30 11.50
C LEU A 6 40.49 -11.13 12.03
N LEU A 7 41.13 -10.14 12.67
CA LEU A 7 40.43 -8.93 13.17
C LEU A 7 40.00 -7.97 12.06
N LEU A 8 40.65 -8.00 10.89
CA LEU A 8 40.30 -7.13 9.75
C LEU A 8 38.98 -7.56 9.07
N PHE A 9 38.62 -8.84 9.16
CA PHE A 9 37.36 -9.36 8.60
C PHE A 9 36.13 -9.09 9.47
N LEU A 10 36.29 -8.67 10.73
CA LEU A 10 35.17 -8.47 11.67
C LEU A 10 34.40 -7.15 11.50
N PHE A 11 34.86 -6.25 10.63
CA PHE A 11 34.25 -4.93 10.42
C PHE A 11 33.42 -4.79 9.14
N ILE A 12 33.21 -5.88 8.39
CA ILE A 12 32.30 -5.86 7.23
C ILE A 12 30.88 -6.08 7.75
N SER A 13 30.27 -5.03 8.31
CA SER A 13 28.85 -5.03 8.61
C SER A 13 28.07 -4.96 7.30
N ILE A 14 27.67 -6.13 6.80
CA ILE A 14 26.80 -6.24 5.63
C ILE A 14 25.43 -5.69 6.05
N THR A 15 25.05 -4.51 5.55
CA THR A 15 23.71 -3.97 5.78
C THR A 15 22.74 -4.67 4.81
N ALA A 16 22.22 -5.82 5.21
CA ALA A 16 21.17 -6.51 4.47
C ALA A 16 19.87 -5.70 4.56
N ARG A 17 19.46 -5.08 3.45
CA ARG A 17 18.11 -4.52 3.33
C ARG A 17 17.14 -5.63 2.94
N SER A 18 16.29 -6.04 3.87
CA SER A 18 15.18 -6.95 3.56
C SER A 18 14.08 -6.14 2.84
N GLN A 19 13.84 -6.44 1.57
CA GLN A 19 12.71 -5.89 0.82
C GLN A 19 11.45 -6.69 1.18
N GLU A 20 10.35 -6.00 1.49
CA GLU A 20 9.07 -6.67 1.71
C GLU A 20 8.57 -7.40 0.45
N THR A 21 7.68 -8.37 0.66
CA THR A 21 7.12 -9.16 -0.42
C THR A 21 5.59 -9.16 -0.36
N MET A 22 4.97 -9.19 -1.54
CA MET A 22 3.54 -9.34 -1.70
C MET A 22 3.26 -10.64 -2.44
N THR A 23 2.44 -11.50 -1.86
CA THR A 23 1.90 -12.68 -2.54
C THR A 23 0.67 -12.29 -3.34
N PHE A 24 0.66 -12.65 -4.62
CA PHE A 24 -0.47 -12.46 -5.53
C PHE A 24 -0.53 -13.63 -6.51
N LYS A 25 -1.70 -14.32 -6.58
CA LYS A 25 -1.88 -15.53 -7.42
C LYS A 25 -0.77 -16.57 -7.24
N ALA A 26 -0.44 -16.88 -5.98
CA ALA A 26 0.62 -17.82 -5.57
C ALA A 26 2.05 -17.46 -6.04
N LYS A 27 2.27 -16.23 -6.54
CA LYS A 27 3.61 -15.69 -6.83
C LYS A 27 3.98 -14.60 -5.84
N ASN A 28 5.26 -14.56 -5.46
CA ASN A 28 5.79 -13.52 -4.58
C ASN A 28 6.48 -12.43 -5.39
N TYR A 29 6.12 -11.19 -5.12
CA TYR A 29 6.65 -10.00 -5.79
C TYR A 29 7.38 -9.12 -4.77
N LYS A 30 8.47 -8.47 -5.20
CA LYS A 30 9.09 -7.41 -4.40
C LYS A 30 8.10 -6.27 -4.21
N ALA A 31 7.88 -5.85 -2.97
CA ALA A 31 6.86 -4.88 -2.61
C ALA A 31 7.36 -3.83 -1.63
N THR A 32 6.72 -2.67 -1.61
CA THR A 32 6.96 -1.62 -0.62
C THR A 32 6.59 -2.08 0.78
N SER A 33 6.95 -1.27 1.78
CA SER A 33 6.32 -1.43 3.09
C SER A 33 4.80 -1.21 2.98
N VAL A 34 4.07 -1.71 3.96
CA VAL A 34 2.63 -1.50 4.06
C VAL A 34 2.36 -0.11 4.64
N TRP A 35 1.70 0.75 3.88
CA TRP A 35 1.31 2.08 4.33
C TRP A 35 -0.13 2.06 4.87
N ASN A 36 -0.31 2.50 6.11
CA ASN A 36 -1.63 2.65 6.70
C ASN A 36 -2.16 4.06 6.38
N PHE A 37 -2.95 4.17 5.31
CA PHE A 37 -3.56 5.44 4.93
C PHE A 37 -4.82 5.70 5.76
N ILE A 38 -4.95 6.92 6.27
CA ILE A 38 -6.09 7.31 7.10
C ILE A 38 -7.36 7.39 6.24
N THR A 39 -8.42 6.74 6.69
CA THR A 39 -9.74 6.73 6.06
C THR A 39 -10.78 7.21 7.08
N PRO A 40 -11.03 8.53 7.21
CA PRO A 40 -11.82 9.08 8.31
C PRO A 40 -13.27 8.58 8.37
N ASN A 41 -13.81 8.21 7.22
CA ASN A 41 -15.20 7.76 7.10
C ASN A 41 -15.35 6.24 7.27
N TYR A 42 -14.29 5.49 7.61
CA TYR A 42 -14.34 4.05 7.81
C TYR A 42 -14.18 3.69 9.30
N ALA A 43 -15.28 3.64 10.02
CA ALA A 43 -15.33 3.65 11.48
C ALA A 43 -14.64 2.44 12.17
N LEU A 44 -14.46 1.31 11.47
CA LEU A 44 -13.92 0.10 12.09
C LEU A 44 -12.45 0.28 12.52
N THR A 45 -11.62 0.85 11.65
CA THR A 45 -10.18 1.03 11.91
C THR A 45 -9.69 2.43 11.60
N ASN A 46 -10.46 3.26 10.89
CA ASN A 46 -10.04 4.56 10.34
C ASN A 46 -8.79 4.49 9.46
N GLU A 47 -8.43 3.31 8.96
CA GLU A 47 -7.26 3.09 8.12
C GLU A 47 -7.52 2.03 7.05
N VAL A 48 -6.82 2.18 5.92
CA VAL A 48 -6.70 1.17 4.87
C VAL A 48 -5.22 0.97 4.59
N LYS A 49 -4.83 -0.30 4.49
CA LYS A 49 -3.47 -0.68 4.18
C LYS A 49 -3.26 -0.64 2.67
N VAL A 50 -2.20 0.02 2.25
CA VAL A 50 -1.82 0.21 0.87
C VAL A 50 -0.42 -0.35 0.69
N GLN A 51 -0.25 -1.20 -0.32
CA GLN A 51 1.07 -1.72 -0.67
C GLN A 51 1.20 -1.80 -2.19
N ILE A 52 2.40 -1.50 -2.70
CA ILE A 52 2.71 -1.57 -4.12
C ILE A 52 3.77 -2.64 -4.34
N ALA A 53 3.54 -3.53 -5.30
CA ALA A 53 4.52 -4.50 -5.75
C ALA A 53 4.97 -4.22 -7.19
N LYS A 54 6.22 -4.56 -7.49
CA LYS A 54 6.77 -4.52 -8.85
C LYS A 54 6.58 -5.86 -9.52
N THR A 55 6.13 -5.84 -10.78
CA THR A 55 6.09 -7.01 -11.66
C THR A 55 7.01 -6.80 -12.86
N GLU A 56 7.13 -7.81 -13.73
CA GLU A 56 7.92 -7.71 -14.97
C GLU A 56 7.33 -6.67 -15.94
N ASN A 57 6.00 -6.57 -16.01
CA ASN A 57 5.28 -5.74 -16.99
C ASN A 57 4.67 -4.46 -16.39
N GLY A 58 4.92 -4.19 -15.10
CA GLY A 58 4.32 -3.05 -14.40
C GLY A 58 4.33 -3.25 -12.89
N GLY A 59 3.15 -3.20 -12.26
CA GLY A 59 3.02 -3.32 -10.81
C GLY A 59 1.67 -3.82 -10.35
N ILE A 60 1.52 -3.99 -9.04
CA ILE A 60 0.29 -4.41 -8.39
C ILE A 60 0.05 -3.48 -7.18
N LEU A 61 -1.13 -2.90 -7.10
CA LEU A 61 -1.65 -2.26 -5.90
C LEU A 61 -2.45 -3.27 -5.09
N LYS A 62 -2.11 -3.44 -3.82
CA LYS A 62 -2.93 -4.13 -2.83
C LYS A 62 -3.59 -3.11 -1.91
N LEU A 63 -4.91 -3.20 -1.80
CA LEU A 63 -5.69 -2.51 -0.79
C LEU A 63 -6.21 -3.53 0.21
N SER A 64 -6.00 -3.26 1.50
CA SER A 64 -6.56 -4.08 2.58
C SER A 64 -7.34 -3.24 3.58
N ALA A 65 -8.62 -3.56 3.74
CA ALA A 65 -9.49 -2.94 4.74
C ALA A 65 -9.92 -4.01 5.75
N ALA A 66 -9.88 -3.68 7.05
CA ALA A 66 -10.47 -4.57 8.06
C ALA A 66 -11.97 -4.72 7.79
N THR A 67 -12.58 -5.86 8.10
CA THR A 67 -14.03 -6.05 7.97
C THR A 67 -14.55 -6.96 9.07
N THR A 68 -15.81 -6.77 9.45
CA THR A 68 -16.59 -7.71 10.28
C THR A 68 -17.34 -8.74 9.45
N ASN A 69 -17.39 -8.57 8.12
CA ASN A 69 -18.07 -9.48 7.19
C ASN A 69 -17.20 -9.77 5.97
N THR A 70 -16.82 -11.04 5.79
CA THR A 70 -15.99 -11.51 4.67
C THR A 70 -16.75 -11.59 3.34
N ASN A 71 -18.08 -11.47 3.35
CA ASN A 71 -18.89 -11.37 2.14
C ASN A 71 -18.83 -9.97 1.51
N PHE A 72 -18.25 -8.99 2.21
CA PHE A 72 -18.00 -7.69 1.62
C PHE A 72 -16.88 -7.77 0.60
N ILE A 73 -16.89 -6.84 -0.35
CA ILE A 73 -15.87 -6.75 -1.38
C ILE A 73 -15.47 -5.29 -1.59
N LEU A 74 -14.18 -5.05 -1.74
CA LEU A 74 -13.67 -3.80 -2.31
C LEU A 74 -13.97 -3.82 -3.80
N SER A 75 -14.93 -3.02 -4.27
CA SER A 75 -15.51 -3.16 -5.61
C SER A 75 -15.68 -1.83 -6.34
N GLY A 76 -15.87 -1.90 -7.65
CA GLY A 76 -15.97 -0.76 -8.54
C GLY A 76 -14.59 -0.28 -9.01
N THR A 77 -14.57 0.93 -9.55
CA THR A 77 -13.34 1.58 -10.00
C THR A 77 -12.63 2.18 -8.79
N VAL A 78 -11.34 1.88 -8.65
CA VAL A 78 -10.47 2.52 -7.66
C VAL A 78 -9.70 3.65 -8.34
N TYR A 79 -9.66 4.82 -7.71
CA TYR A 79 -8.95 5.98 -8.22
C TYR A 79 -7.78 6.32 -7.30
N VAL A 80 -6.56 6.26 -7.83
CA VAL A 80 -5.34 6.66 -7.13
C VAL A 80 -4.99 8.08 -7.57
N TYR A 81 -5.24 9.06 -6.70
CA TYR A 81 -4.90 10.46 -6.94
C TYR A 81 -3.46 10.72 -6.54
N LEU A 82 -2.71 11.38 -7.41
CA LEU A 82 -1.31 11.72 -7.21
C LEU A 82 -1.16 13.18 -6.76
N SER A 83 -0.02 13.52 -6.17
CA SER A 83 0.29 14.86 -5.68
C SER A 83 0.39 15.92 -6.77
N ASP A 84 0.53 15.53 -8.04
CA ASP A 84 0.54 16.40 -9.22
C ASP A 84 -0.87 16.67 -9.78
N ASN A 85 -1.92 16.30 -9.04
CA ASN A 85 -3.34 16.38 -9.42
C ASN A 85 -3.76 15.46 -10.57
N SER A 86 -2.87 14.60 -11.07
CA SER A 86 -3.26 13.51 -11.97
C SER A 86 -3.84 12.32 -11.17
N PHE A 87 -4.41 11.35 -11.88
CA PHE A 87 -4.91 10.14 -11.26
C PHE A 87 -4.67 8.91 -12.14
N ILE A 88 -4.69 7.74 -11.50
CA ILE A 88 -4.71 6.43 -12.13
C ILE A 88 -6.06 5.78 -11.83
N SER A 89 -6.73 5.29 -12.87
CA SER A 89 -8.05 4.66 -12.77
C SER A 89 -7.90 3.14 -12.87
N CYS A 90 -8.01 2.45 -11.74
CA CYS A 90 -7.98 1.01 -11.69
C CYS A 90 -9.38 0.45 -12.00
N THR A 91 -9.60 0.06 -13.25
CA THR A 91 -10.87 -0.53 -13.71
C THR A 91 -10.89 -2.06 -13.65
N ASP A 92 -9.74 -2.67 -13.37
CA ASP A 92 -9.56 -4.12 -13.33
C ASP A 92 -10.31 -4.69 -12.12
N LYS A 93 -11.56 -5.08 -12.36
CA LYS A 93 -12.45 -5.68 -11.36
C LYS A 93 -12.10 -7.15 -11.24
N GLY A 94 -11.97 -7.66 -10.01
CA GLY A 94 -12.20 -9.09 -9.77
C GLY A 94 -11.07 -9.91 -9.16
N ILE A 95 -10.05 -9.30 -8.54
CA ILE A 95 -9.08 -10.07 -7.77
C ILE A 95 -9.18 -9.68 -6.30
N PHE A 96 -9.91 -10.52 -5.56
CA PHE A 96 -10.20 -10.34 -4.15
C PHE A 96 -9.74 -11.57 -3.39
N GLU A 97 -9.07 -11.36 -2.28
CA GLU A 97 -8.65 -12.43 -1.37
C GLU A 97 -9.10 -12.04 0.03
N ASN A 98 -10.35 -12.34 0.36
CA ASN A 98 -10.87 -12.03 1.69
C ASN A 98 -10.33 -13.05 2.70
N SER A 99 -9.80 -12.56 3.81
CA SER A 99 -9.49 -13.36 5.00
C SER A 99 -10.51 -13.03 6.09
N GLN A 100 -10.52 -13.83 7.17
CA GLN A 100 -11.54 -13.76 8.24
C GLN A 100 -11.95 -12.33 8.66
N ASN A 101 -10.99 -11.41 8.77
CA ASN A 101 -11.24 -10.04 9.22
C ASN A 101 -10.70 -8.98 8.25
N THR A 102 -10.36 -9.33 7.01
CA THR A 102 -9.73 -8.38 6.07
C THR A 102 -10.20 -8.61 4.64
N LEU A 103 -10.65 -7.54 4.01
CA LEU A 103 -10.89 -7.47 2.58
C LEU A 103 -9.58 -7.13 1.90
N ASN A 104 -9.05 -8.03 1.06
CA ASN A 104 -7.92 -7.70 0.20
C ASN A 104 -8.39 -7.59 -1.24
N SER A 105 -7.97 -6.52 -1.91
CA SER A 105 -8.19 -6.35 -3.34
C SER A 105 -6.91 -5.93 -4.04
N TYR A 106 -6.73 -6.47 -5.24
CA TYR A 106 -5.53 -6.27 -6.03
C TYR A 106 -5.89 -5.64 -7.37
N PHE A 107 -5.11 -4.62 -7.75
CA PHE A 107 -5.25 -3.91 -9.01
C PHE A 107 -3.92 -3.93 -9.75
N VAL A 108 -3.93 -4.25 -11.04
CA VAL A 108 -2.71 -4.31 -11.84
C VAL A 108 -2.44 -2.93 -12.43
N PHE A 109 -1.18 -2.51 -12.38
CA PHE A 109 -0.70 -1.32 -13.05
C PHE A 109 0.15 -1.68 -14.26
N THR A 110 0.00 -0.89 -15.31
CA THR A 110 0.89 -0.86 -16.46
C THR A 110 2.25 -0.25 -16.09
N ALA A 111 3.27 -0.50 -16.93
CA ALA A 111 4.57 0.14 -16.78
C ALA A 111 4.52 1.68 -16.82
N ALA A 112 3.60 2.25 -17.60
CA ALA A 112 3.40 3.70 -17.67
C ALA A 112 2.85 4.28 -16.36
N GLU A 113 1.87 3.61 -15.76
CA GLU A 113 1.31 4.00 -14.45
C GLU A 113 2.34 3.86 -13.33
N MET A 114 3.13 2.78 -13.33
CA MET A 114 4.26 2.65 -12.41
C MET A 114 5.31 3.74 -12.60
N THR A 115 5.48 4.26 -13.81
CA THR A 115 6.39 5.39 -14.05
C THR A 115 5.84 6.68 -13.44
N LYS A 116 4.52 6.93 -13.52
CA LYS A 116 3.88 8.04 -12.80
C LYS A 116 4.05 7.93 -11.29
N LEU A 117 3.89 6.74 -10.72
CA LEU A 117 4.07 6.48 -9.29
C LEU A 117 5.51 6.67 -8.78
N LYS A 118 6.50 6.61 -9.67
CA LYS A 118 7.91 6.95 -9.36
C LYS A 118 8.20 8.45 -9.46
N GLN A 119 7.28 9.26 -10.00
CA GLN A 119 7.45 10.70 -10.19
C GLN A 119 6.63 11.50 -9.19
N SER A 120 5.43 11.04 -8.88
CA SER A 120 4.46 11.75 -8.05
C SER A 120 3.97 10.87 -6.90
N ASN A 121 3.90 11.44 -5.70
CA ASN A 121 3.44 10.72 -4.52
C ASN A 121 1.95 10.41 -4.62
N ILE A 122 1.52 9.30 -4.04
CA ILE A 122 0.10 9.02 -3.87
C ILE A 122 -0.44 10.01 -2.83
N ALA A 123 -1.43 10.82 -3.21
CA ALA A 123 -2.09 11.76 -2.31
C ALA A 123 -3.29 11.12 -1.61
N SER A 124 -4.13 10.42 -2.36
CA SER A 124 -5.27 9.69 -1.80
C SER A 124 -5.76 8.59 -2.74
N ILE A 125 -6.52 7.64 -2.20
CA ILE A 125 -7.12 6.54 -2.94
C ILE A 125 -8.61 6.52 -2.64
N ARG A 126 -9.44 6.64 -3.67
CA ARG A 126 -10.89 6.46 -3.57
C ARG A 126 -11.26 5.05 -3.95
N PHE A 127 -12.04 4.40 -3.11
CA PHE A 127 -12.47 3.02 -3.27
C PHE A 127 -13.88 2.83 -2.69
N ASN A 128 -14.53 1.71 -3.02
CA ASN A 128 -15.87 1.42 -2.53
C ASN A 128 -15.89 0.04 -1.89
N ILE A 129 -16.61 -0.10 -0.78
CA ILE A 129 -16.92 -1.39 -0.16
C ILE A 129 -18.39 -1.69 -0.45
N LYS A 130 -18.65 -2.85 -1.04
CA LYS A 130 -20.00 -3.32 -1.35
C LYS A 130 -20.28 -4.64 -0.64
N GLY A 131 -21.52 -4.85 -0.25
CA GLY A 131 -22.01 -6.09 0.33
C GLY A 131 -23.35 -5.87 1.01
N THR A 132 -23.99 -6.96 1.45
CA THR A 132 -25.25 -6.89 2.19
C THR A 132 -24.97 -6.60 3.65
N SER A 133 -25.21 -5.36 4.09
CA SER A 133 -25.01 -4.94 5.47
C SER A 133 -26.18 -5.35 6.37
N ASN A 134 -25.87 -5.72 7.60
CA ASN A 134 -26.81 -5.84 8.73
C ASN A 134 -26.39 -4.87 9.85
N ASP A 135 -27.17 -4.80 10.93
CA ASP A 135 -26.97 -3.84 12.04
C ASP A 135 -25.61 -3.97 12.75
N PHE A 136 -24.91 -5.10 12.59
CA PHE A 136 -23.62 -5.38 13.22
C PHE A 136 -22.46 -5.45 12.22
N SER A 137 -22.72 -5.14 10.95
CA SER A 137 -21.73 -5.23 9.88
C SER A 137 -20.94 -3.94 9.71
N SER A 138 -19.78 -4.04 9.05
CA SER A 138 -18.96 -2.87 8.72
C SER A 138 -19.68 -1.96 7.72
N GLN A 139 -19.23 -0.71 7.61
CA GLN A 139 -19.83 0.25 6.70
C GLN A 139 -19.59 -0.16 5.23
N THR A 140 -20.65 -0.10 4.44
CA THR A 140 -20.57 -0.17 2.97
C THR A 140 -20.74 1.23 2.40
N GLY A 141 -20.22 1.47 1.20
CA GLY A 141 -20.26 2.79 0.57
C GLY A 141 -18.94 3.18 -0.09
N ASN A 142 -18.74 4.50 -0.24
CA ASN A 142 -17.59 5.08 -0.90
C ASN A 142 -16.67 5.70 0.15
N PHE A 143 -15.38 5.40 0.06
CA PHE A 143 -14.38 5.79 1.04
C PHE A 143 -13.17 6.44 0.34
N THR A 144 -12.43 7.23 1.10
CA THR A 144 -11.19 7.86 0.63
C THR A 144 -10.12 7.63 1.68
N ALA A 145 -9.09 6.88 1.31
CA ALA A 145 -7.87 6.71 2.07
C ALA A 145 -6.90 7.84 1.71
N ILE A 146 -6.46 8.60 2.69
CA ILE A 146 -5.60 9.77 2.53
C ILE A 146 -4.18 9.38 2.94
N ASN A 147 -3.17 9.75 2.15
CA ASN A 147 -1.78 9.56 2.52
C ASN A 147 -1.40 10.51 3.67
N LYS A 148 -1.69 10.06 4.90
CA LYS A 148 -1.31 10.70 6.16
C LYS A 148 -0.91 9.61 7.15
N GLN A 149 0.13 9.87 7.94
CA GLN A 149 0.60 8.93 8.96
C GLN A 149 -0.16 9.07 10.29
N SER A 150 -0.58 10.29 10.61
CA SER A 150 -1.33 10.64 11.82
C SER A 150 -2.39 11.70 11.52
N ASN A 151 -3.49 11.67 12.27
CA ASN A 151 -4.51 12.72 12.24
C ASN A 151 -3.98 14.05 12.83
N PHE A 152 -3.01 13.95 13.72
CA PHE A 152 -2.41 15.10 14.41
C PHE A 152 -1.00 15.31 13.90
N THR A 153 -0.71 16.53 13.46
CA THR A 153 0.66 16.95 13.14
C THR A 153 1.22 17.65 14.36
N MET A 154 2.22 17.06 15.02
CA MET A 154 2.93 17.75 16.08
C MET A 154 3.78 18.86 15.45
N THR A 155 3.46 20.11 15.76
CA THR A 155 4.11 21.31 15.23
C THR A 155 5.61 21.42 15.57
N HIS A 156 6.11 20.59 16.49
CA HIS A 156 7.50 20.60 16.93
C HIS A 156 8.44 19.67 16.15
N THR A 157 7.92 18.77 15.32
CA THR A 157 8.73 17.86 14.50
C THR A 157 8.54 18.23 13.04
N ASN A 158 9.57 18.77 12.38
CA ASN A 158 9.60 19.09 10.94
C ASN A 158 9.49 17.86 10.02
N SER A 159 9.08 16.70 10.55
CA SER A 159 8.86 15.47 9.79
C SER A 159 7.55 15.58 9.00
N LYS A 160 7.60 15.23 7.71
CA LYS A 160 6.40 15.12 6.86
C LYS A 160 5.47 14.06 7.46
N ASN A 161 4.22 14.44 7.73
CA ASN A 161 3.16 13.54 8.22
C ASN A 161 2.54 12.68 7.09
N THR A 162 3.33 12.32 6.08
CA THR A 162 2.88 11.64 4.86
C THR A 162 3.94 10.62 4.45
N PHE A 163 3.51 9.48 3.93
CA PHE A 163 4.43 8.48 3.37
C PHE A 163 5.07 8.99 2.07
N ASP A 164 6.40 8.84 1.97
CA ASP A 164 7.15 9.12 0.74
C ASP A 164 7.08 7.92 -0.21
N THR A 165 5.90 7.74 -0.79
CA THR A 165 5.58 6.63 -1.69
C THR A 165 6.50 6.59 -2.92
N VAL A 166 6.93 7.73 -3.45
CA VAL A 166 7.86 7.81 -4.59
C VAL A 166 9.18 7.15 -4.24
N LYS A 167 9.76 7.49 -3.08
CA LYS A 167 11.04 6.94 -2.64
C LYS A 167 10.98 5.42 -2.49
N GLU A 168 9.94 4.92 -1.84
CA GLU A 168 9.78 3.48 -1.62
C GLU A 168 9.49 2.73 -2.92
N ILE A 169 8.61 3.22 -3.79
CA ILE A 169 8.33 2.59 -5.08
C ILE A 169 9.58 2.58 -5.97
N SER A 170 10.36 3.66 -5.94
CA SER A 170 11.63 3.73 -6.68
C SER A 170 12.66 2.71 -6.16
N SER A 171 12.68 2.45 -4.86
CA SER A 171 13.59 1.45 -4.27
C SER A 171 13.32 0.01 -4.73
N LEU A 172 12.14 -0.30 -5.28
CA LEU A 172 11.84 -1.61 -5.88
C LEU A 172 12.65 -1.92 -7.15
N TYR A 173 13.30 -0.91 -7.72
CA TYR A 173 14.06 -0.99 -8.96
C TYR A 173 15.58 -0.92 -8.75
N LEU A 174 16.02 -0.73 -7.51
CA LEU A 174 17.42 -0.80 -7.09
C LEU A 174 17.80 -2.25 -6.76
#